data_AF-A0A9W5TP43-F1
#
_entry.id   AF-A0A9W5TP43-F1
#
_cell.length_a   1.000
_cell.length_b   1.000
_cell.length_c   1.000
_cell.angle_alpha   90.00
_cell.angle_beta   90.00
_cell.angle_gamma   90.00
#
_symmetry.space_group_name_H-M   'P 1'
#
loop_
_entity.id
_entity.type
_entity.pdbx_description
1 polymer ?
#
loop_
_entity_poly.entity_id
_entity_poly.type
_entity_poly.pdbx_seq_one_letter_code
_entity_poly.pdbx_strand_id
1 'polypeptide(L)' 'MAGVRDRARGNTAAMATYRVLNPKGDVVDTKDIESADDAHAWFVDQKADNSELGWRIEVQHDGEWAFFDDSEGSPD' A
#
# COMPACT_ATOMS: atom_id res chain seq x y z
N MET A 1 -11.44 -10.57 14.75
CA MET A 1 -10.62 -11.30 13.77
C MET A 1 -9.41 -10.44 13.47
N ALA A 2 -8.25 -11.08 13.27
CA ALA A 2 -6.85 -10.61 13.33
C ALA A 2 -6.59 -9.19 12.79
N GLY A 3 -5.63 -8.38 13.25
CA GLY A 3 -4.46 -8.61 14.08
C GLY A 3 -3.44 -7.49 13.85
N VAL A 4 -3.85 -6.21 13.89
CA VAL A 4 -2.92 -5.06 13.95
C VAL A 4 -2.49 -4.91 15.41
N ARG A 5 -1.44 -5.64 15.78
CA ARG A 5 -0.75 -5.50 17.06
C ARG A 5 0.74 -5.35 16.81
N ASP A 6 1.13 -4.29 16.13
CA ASP A 6 2.48 -3.74 16.31
C ASP A 6 2.45 -2.23 16.11
N ARG A 7 2.38 -1.52 17.23
CA ARG A 7 2.57 -0.07 17.28
C ARG A 7 3.52 0.24 18.43
N ALA A 8 4.66 -0.43 18.44
CA ALA A 8 5.83 0.06 19.14
C ALA A 8 6.26 1.36 18.44
N ARG A 9 5.77 2.49 18.97
CA ARG A 9 6.24 3.83 18.64
C ARG A 9 7.71 3.92 19.08
N GLY A 10 8.63 3.62 18.17
CA GLY A 10 10.07 3.65 18.41
C GLY A 10 10.80 4.23 17.21
N ASN A 11 11.21 5.49 17.37
CA ASN A 11 12.24 6.20 16.60
C ASN A 11 11.93 6.69 15.18
N THR A 12 12.24 7.97 15.03
CA THR A 12 12.09 8.85 13.88
C THR A 12 13.01 8.47 12.73
N ALA A 13 12.44 8.12 11.58
CA ALA A 13 12.95 8.48 10.25
C ALA A 13 11.89 8.10 9.18
N ALA A 14 11.02 9.05 8.81
CA ALA A 14 10.36 9.14 7.50
C ALA A 14 9.66 7.89 6.85
N MET A 15 9.33 6.82 7.56
CA MET A 15 8.63 5.67 6.96
C MET A 15 7.13 5.92 6.82
N ALA A 16 6.56 5.54 5.67
CA ALA A 16 5.13 5.64 5.40
C ALA A 16 4.50 4.25 5.38
N THR A 17 3.24 4.15 5.80
CA THR A 17 2.52 2.85 5.80
C THR A 17 1.76 2.71 4.50
N TYR A 18 2.10 1.72 3.70
CA TYR A 18 1.45 1.46 2.43
C TYR A 18 0.43 0.34 2.59
N ARG A 19 -0.71 0.45 1.91
CA ARG A 19 -1.72 -0.60 1.84
C ARG A 19 -2.12 -0.85 0.41
N VAL A 20 -2.30 -2.12 0.07
CA VAL A 20 -2.80 -2.54 -1.24
C VAL A 20 -4.28 -2.88 -1.11
N LEU A 21 -5.05 -2.37 -2.06
CA LEU A 21 -6.47 -2.59 -2.21
C LEU A 21 -6.71 -3.40 -3.48
N ASN A 22 -7.57 -4.41 -3.37
CA ASN A 22 -8.04 -5.16 -4.53
C ASN A 22 -9.00 -4.28 -5.40
N PRO A 23 -9.38 -4.72 -6.62
CA PRO A 23 -10.39 -4.04 -7.44
C PRO A 23 -11.72 -3.75 -6.73
N LYS A 24 -12.07 -4.53 -5.71
CA LYS A 24 -13.29 -4.34 -4.92
C LYS A 24 -13.16 -3.25 -3.84
N GLY A 25 -11.93 -2.77 -3.58
CA GLY A 25 -11.62 -1.79 -2.55
C GLY A 25 -11.35 -2.40 -1.17
N ASP A 26 -11.13 -3.71 -1.07
CA ASP A 26 -10.72 -4.34 0.18
C ASP A 26 -9.20 -4.29 0.35
N VAL A 27 -8.75 -4.00 1.56
CA VAL A 27 -7.33 -4.06 1.92
C VAL A 27 -6.89 -5.52 1.97
N VAL A 28 -5.97 -5.88 1.07
CA VAL A 28 -5.42 -7.24 0.99
C VAL A 28 -4.14 -7.37 1.79
N ASP A 29 -3.32 -6.31 1.82
CA ASP A 29 -2.06 -6.31 2.55
C ASP A 29 -1.67 -4.89 2.99
N THR A 30 -0.87 -4.78 4.04
CA THR A 30 -0.42 -3.50 4.61
C THR A 30 1.00 -3.67 5.11
N LYS A 31 1.88 -2.79 4.64
CA LYS A 31 3.32 -2.85 4.90
C LYS A 31 3.89 -1.47 5.14
N ASP A 32 4.70 -1.33 6.18
CA ASP A 32 5.54 -0.16 6.42
C ASP A 32 6.76 -0.20 5.51
N ILE A 33 6.99 0.92 4.81
CA ILE A 33 8.07 1.05 3.83
C ILE A 33 8.70 2.43 4.00
N GLU A 34 10.02 2.48 3.94
CA GLU A 34 10.79 3.71 4.14
C GLU A 34 10.76 4.67 2.95
N SER A 35 10.39 4.20 1.75
CA SER A 35 10.42 4.98 0.52
C SER A 35 9.37 4.55 -0.50
N ALA A 36 9.00 5.50 -1.36
CA ALA A 36 8.06 5.32 -2.45
C ALA A 36 8.54 4.30 -3.50
N ASP A 37 9.86 4.19 -3.72
CA ASP A 37 10.46 3.25 -4.68
C ASP A 37 10.27 1.78 -4.23
N ASP A 38 10.62 1.48 -2.98
CA ASP A 38 10.34 0.18 -2.36
C ASP A 38 8.85 -0.15 -2.32
N ALA A 39 7.99 0.85 -2.13
CA ALA A 39 6.54 0.66 -2.16
C ALA A 39 6.02 0.32 -3.56
N HIS A 40 6.58 0.94 -4.60
CA HIS A 40 6.26 0.59 -5.97
C HIS A 40 6.73 -0.82 -6.32
N ALA A 41 7.96 -1.20 -5.93
CA ALA A 41 8.49 -2.55 -6.14
C ALA A 41 7.62 -3.61 -5.44
N TRP A 42 7.21 -3.34 -4.19
CA TRP A 42 6.29 -4.20 -3.46
C TRP A 42 4.92 -4.28 -4.13
N PHE A 43 4.36 -3.17 -4.61
CA PHE A 43 3.08 -3.18 -5.34
C PHE A 43 3.13 -3.99 -6.63
N VAL A 44 4.25 -3.90 -7.37
CA VAL A 44 4.48 -4.72 -8.58
C VAL A 44 4.58 -6.21 -8.22
N ASP A 45 5.27 -6.57 -7.14
CA ASP A 45 5.35 -7.94 -6.63
C ASP A 45 3.97 -8.48 -6.21
N GLN A 46 3.17 -7.69 -5.48
CA GLN A 46 1.80 -8.06 -5.10
C GLN A 46 0.88 -8.33 -6.31
N LYS A 47 1.08 -7.60 -7.41
CA LYS A 47 0.39 -7.82 -8.68
C LYS A 47 1.02 -8.92 -9.53
N ALA A 48 2.26 -9.33 -9.28
CA ALA A 48 2.93 -10.38 -10.04
C ALA A 48 2.16 -11.71 -9.91
N ASP A 49 1.64 -11.99 -8.72
CA ASP A 49 0.74 -13.11 -8.46
C ASP A 49 -0.73 -12.83 -8.84
N ASN A 50 -1.11 -11.55 -9.03
CA ASN A 50 -2.49 -11.11 -9.30
C ASN A 50 -2.57 -10.21 -10.54
N SER A 51 -2.74 -10.80 -11.73
CA SER A 51 -2.85 -10.08 -13.02
C SER A 51 -4.18 -9.33 -13.23
N GLU A 52 -5.02 -9.17 -12.21
CA GLU A 52 -6.28 -8.42 -12.32
C GLU A 52 -6.01 -6.90 -12.36
N LEU A 53 -6.84 -6.14 -13.10
CA LEU A 53 -6.77 -4.67 -13.15
C LEU A 53 -7.68 -4.07 -12.07
N GLY A 54 -7.37 -2.86 -11.58
CA GLY A 54 -8.10 -2.17 -10.51
C GLY A 54 -7.47 -2.28 -9.11
N TRP A 55 -6.24 -2.78 -9.04
CA TRP A 55 -5.46 -2.78 -7.81
C TRP A 55 -5.02 -1.36 -7.50
N ARG A 56 -5.05 -0.99 -6.22
CA ARG A 56 -4.77 0.38 -5.78
C ARG A 56 -3.80 0.32 -4.62
N ILE A 57 -2.88 1.26 -4.54
CA ILE A 57 -2.00 1.42 -3.39
C ILE A 57 -2.24 2.80 -2.80
N GLU A 58 -2.40 2.81 -1.48
CA GLU A 58 -2.54 4.04 -0.71
C GLU A 58 -1.39 4.11 0.30
N VAL A 59 -0.91 5.31 0.52
CA VAL A 59 0.16 5.62 1.47
C VAL A 59 -0.42 6.40 2.63
N GLN A 60 -0.19 5.93 3.85
CA GLN A 60 -0.44 6.69 5.06
C GLN A 60 0.81 7.44 5.46
N HIS A 61 0.69 8.77 5.49
CA HIS A 61 1.66 9.63 6.15
C HIS A 61 0.90 10.56 7.10
N ASP A 62 1.49 10.87 8.25
CA ASP A 62 0.91 11.80 9.23
C ASP A 62 -0.51 11.44 9.72
N GLY A 63 -0.88 10.16 9.64
CA GLY A 63 -2.20 9.67 10.07
C GLY A 63 -3.32 9.86 9.03
N GLU A 64 -3.02 10.38 7.85
CA GLU A 64 -3.95 10.47 6.72
C GLU A 64 -3.55 9.49 5.61
N TRP A 65 -4.53 8.89 4.95
CA TRP A 65 -4.31 8.02 3.79
C TRP A 65 -4.43 8.84 2.51
N ALA A 66 -3.38 8.82 1.71
CA ALA A 66 -3.34 9.43 0.39
C ALA A 66 -3.26 8.34 -0.69
N PHE A 67 -3.94 8.58 -1.80
CA PHE A 67 -3.81 7.76 -3.01
C PHE A 67 -2.37 7.85 -3.55
N PHE A 68 -1.73 6.71 -3.79
CA PHE A 68 -0.36 6.66 -4.31
C PHE A 68 -0.33 6.30 -5.81
N ASP A 69 -0.84 5.13 -6.16
CA ASP A 69 -0.84 4.60 -7.54
C ASP A 69 -1.96 3.56 -7.69
N ASP A 70 -2.44 3.36 -8.91
CA ASP A 70 -3.37 2.28 -9.23
C ASP A 70 -2.97 1.58 -10.53
N SER A 71 -3.43 0.33 -10.69
CA SER A 71 -3.19 -0.45 -11.89
C SER A 71 -4.20 -0.20 -13.00
N GLU A 72 -5.12 0.76 -12.84
CA GLU A 72 -6.08 1.15 -13.87
C GLU A 72 -5.32 1.91 -14.96
N GLY A 73 -5.15 1.24 -16.10
CA GLY A 73 -4.77 1.91 -17.33
C GLY A 73 -5.69 3.09 -17.55
N SER A 74 -5.08 4.25 -17.83
CA SER A 74 -5.74 5.53 -18.08
C SER A 74 -7.08 5.36 -18.80
N PRO A 75 -8.20 5.86 -18.22
CA PRO A 75 -9.46 5.96 -18.95
C PRO A 75 -9.29 7.02 -20.05
N ASP A 76 -9.40 6.60 -21.31
CA ASP A 76 -9.60 7.50 -22.46
C ASP A 76 -11.00 8.12 -22.39
#